data_AF-A0AAR2IKK2-F1
#
_entry.id   AF-A0AAR2IKK2-F1
#
_cell.length_a   1.000
_cell.length_b   1.000
_cell.length_c   1.000
_cell.angle_alpha   90.00
_cell.angle_beta   90.00
_cell.angle_gamma   90.00
#
_symmetry.space_group_name_H-M   'P 1'
#
loop_
_entity.id
_entity.type
_entity.pdbx_description
1 polymer ?
#
loop_
_entity_poly.entity_id
_entity_poly.type
_entity_poly.pdbx_seq_one_letter_code
_entity_poly.pdbx_strand_id
1 'polypeptide(L)'
;MESPPRTGKELKNAVNAMQARLTEAEGRISDLEDSTQQLVNGRELHSKRIDALWSREEDLENRSRRNNVRLLGLKEGIEGDNLNVCIEKILSEGLHMHIDNEFEIERAHRSPGFRPDENQPPRLIMIRFLRSTARDKVLKAARENGGAVWNRCNISLFPDMSKELAERRKTFTTAKQLLRDKNVRFQLVLDGILDKSKYSGIATPKDRAAIHMLMEDNGLIDVWRLVNPRNREYTFYSHCHKS
;
A
#
# COMPACT_ATOMS: atom_id res chain seq x y z
N MET A 1 59.56 -8.97 70.09
CA MET A 1 59.19 -9.71 68.86
C MET A 1 57.88 -9.14 68.35
N GLU A 2 57.93 -8.03 67.61
CA GLU A 2 56.76 -7.53 66.90
C GLU A 2 56.58 -8.38 65.63
N SER A 3 55.44 -9.06 65.55
CA SER A 3 55.07 -9.81 64.34
C SER A 3 54.90 -8.82 63.18
N PRO A 4 55.41 -9.11 61.97
CA PRO A 4 55.26 -8.21 60.83
C PRO A 4 53.77 -8.08 60.45
N PRO A 5 53.35 -6.96 59.82
CA PRO A 5 51.95 -6.59 59.74
C PRO A 5 51.17 -7.54 58.83
N ARG A 6 50.31 -8.39 59.43
CA ARG A 6 49.39 -9.31 58.73
C ARG A 6 48.50 -8.58 57.71
N THR A 7 48.22 -7.30 57.95
CA THR A 7 47.35 -6.44 57.14
C THR A 7 47.83 -6.22 55.70
N GLY A 8 49.13 -6.09 55.46
CA GLY A 8 49.66 -5.85 54.10
C GLY A 8 49.55 -7.06 53.18
N LYS A 9 49.69 -8.28 53.73
CA LYS A 9 49.54 -9.53 52.97
C LYS A 9 48.08 -9.81 52.63
N GLU A 10 47.17 -9.55 53.57
CA GLU A 10 45.72 -9.68 53.37
C GLU A 10 45.20 -8.69 52.31
N LEU A 11 45.64 -7.43 52.36
CA LEU A 11 45.33 -6.43 51.32
C LEU A 11 45.81 -6.88 49.94
N LYS A 12 47.02 -7.40 49.83
CA LYS A 12 47.56 -7.89 48.55
C LYS A 12 46.75 -9.07 47.99
N ASN A 13 46.32 -9.99 48.85
CA ASN A 13 45.46 -11.10 48.45
C ASN A 13 44.07 -10.63 48.00
N ALA A 14 43.48 -9.67 48.71
CA ALA A 14 42.19 -9.08 48.34
C ALA A 14 42.27 -8.34 47.00
N VAL A 15 43.34 -7.58 46.76
CA VAL A 15 43.59 -6.90 45.47
C VAL A 15 43.74 -7.91 44.34
N ASN A 16 44.49 -8.99 44.53
CA ASN A 16 44.63 -10.04 43.51
C ASN A 16 43.30 -10.75 43.22
N ALA A 17 42.48 -11.01 44.25
CA ALA A 17 41.16 -11.59 44.08
C ALA A 17 40.20 -10.65 43.34
N MET A 18 40.26 -9.34 43.63
CA MET A 18 39.51 -8.33 42.88
C MET A 18 39.97 -8.24 41.42
N GLN A 19 41.28 -8.30 41.16
CA GLN A 19 41.82 -8.31 39.81
C GLN A 19 41.31 -9.51 39.00
N ALA A 20 41.32 -10.71 39.59
CA ALA A 20 40.81 -11.91 38.93
C ALA A 20 39.31 -11.80 38.59
N ARG A 21 38.49 -11.30 39.53
CA ARG A 21 37.06 -11.08 39.30
C ARG A 21 36.80 -9.98 38.27
N LEU A 22 37.63 -8.95 38.22
CA LEU A 22 37.53 -7.88 37.23
C LEU A 22 37.83 -8.43 35.83
N THR A 23 38.90 -9.20 35.67
CA THR A 23 39.22 -9.84 34.38
C THR A 23 38.14 -10.83 33.93
N GLU A 24 37.54 -11.59 34.84
CA GLU A 24 36.39 -12.45 34.52
C GLU A 24 35.16 -11.63 34.08
N ALA A 25 34.86 -10.53 34.78
CA ALA A 25 33.77 -9.64 34.43
C ALA A 25 34.00 -8.96 33.06
N GLU A 26 35.22 -8.50 32.79
CA GLU A 26 35.62 -7.93 31.49
C GLU A 26 35.44 -8.95 30.36
N GLY A 27 35.87 -10.20 30.56
CA GLY A 27 35.66 -11.26 29.57
C GLY A 27 34.17 -11.52 29.29
N ARG A 28 33.36 -11.61 30.34
CA ARG A 28 31.90 -11.78 30.20
C ARG A 28 31.23 -10.57 29.54
N ILE A 29 31.71 -9.35 29.79
CA ILE A 29 31.20 -8.14 29.14
C ILE A 29 31.54 -8.20 27.63
N SER A 30 32.76 -8.56 27.27
CA SER A 30 33.17 -8.73 25.87
C SER A 30 32.27 -9.75 25.15
N ASP A 31 32.05 -10.93 25.75
CA ASP A 31 31.18 -11.96 25.17
C ASP A 31 29.72 -11.49 25.00
N LEU A 32 29.22 -10.70 25.96
CA LEU A 32 27.89 -10.10 25.91
C LEU A 32 27.79 -9.01 24.85
N GLU A 33 28.81 -8.18 24.69
CA GLU A 33 28.88 -7.15 23.64
C GLU A 33 28.87 -7.80 22.25
N ASP A 34 29.69 -8.83 22.04
CA ASP A 34 29.72 -9.60 20.79
C ASP A 34 28.37 -10.25 20.49
N SER A 35 27.76 -10.89 21.49
CA SER A 35 26.43 -11.51 21.37
C SER A 35 25.35 -10.48 21.07
N THR A 36 25.41 -9.31 21.71
CA THR A 36 24.47 -8.21 21.47
C THR A 36 24.60 -7.68 20.05
N GLN A 37 25.83 -7.52 19.55
CA GLN A 37 26.08 -7.07 18.19
C GLN A 37 25.53 -8.07 17.16
N GLN A 38 25.72 -9.37 17.39
CA GLN A 38 25.14 -10.42 16.54
C GLN A 38 23.60 -10.36 16.53
N LEU A 39 22.97 -10.14 17.68
CA LEU A 39 21.51 -10.01 17.79
C LEU A 39 21.00 -8.76 17.06
N VAL A 40 21.69 -7.63 17.16
CA VAL A 40 21.32 -6.39 16.45
C VAL A 40 21.42 -6.59 14.94
N ASN A 41 22.51 -7.18 14.45
CA ASN A 41 22.69 -7.48 13.03
C ASN A 41 21.63 -8.46 12.51
N GLY A 42 21.33 -9.50 13.31
CA GLY A 42 20.27 -10.47 13.01
C GLY A 42 18.90 -9.80 12.93
N ARG A 43 18.57 -8.94 13.90
CA ARG A 43 17.31 -8.17 13.90
C ARG A 43 17.18 -7.27 12.67
N GLU A 44 18.25 -6.57 12.27
CA GLU A 44 18.20 -5.73 11.07
C GLU A 44 17.98 -6.56 9.80
N LEU A 45 18.67 -7.70 9.67
CA LEU A 45 18.47 -8.63 8.56
C LEU A 45 17.03 -9.17 8.53
N HIS A 46 16.48 -9.57 9.68
CA HIS A 46 15.11 -10.06 9.78
C HIS A 46 14.10 -8.97 9.44
N SER A 47 14.30 -7.73 9.90
CA SER A 47 13.44 -6.59 9.54
C SER A 47 13.39 -6.40 8.03
N LYS A 48 14.54 -6.34 7.36
CA LYS A 48 14.62 -6.20 5.90
C LYS A 48 13.90 -7.34 5.16
N ARG A 49 14.01 -8.58 5.68
CA ARG A 49 13.31 -9.74 5.11
C ARG A 49 11.79 -9.64 5.30
N ILE A 50 11.34 -9.20 6.47
CA ILE A 50 9.91 -8.99 6.74
C ILE A 50 9.34 -7.94 5.80
N ASP A 51 10.03 -6.81 5.62
CA ASP A 51 9.59 -5.73 4.71
C ASP A 51 9.49 -6.22 3.25
N ALA A 52 10.46 -7.03 2.81
CA ALA A 52 10.45 -7.63 1.47
C ALA A 52 9.32 -8.64 1.29
N LEU A 53 9.06 -9.48 2.30
CA LEU A 53 7.97 -10.45 2.29
C LEU A 53 6.61 -9.75 2.27
N TRP A 54 6.44 -8.72 3.09
CA TRP A 54 5.24 -7.91 3.14
C TRP A 54 4.94 -7.25 1.79
N SER A 55 5.95 -6.63 1.18
CA SER A 55 5.82 -6.02 -0.15
C SER A 55 5.41 -7.05 -1.22
N ARG A 56 5.95 -8.26 -1.13
CA ARG A 56 5.61 -9.35 -2.06
C ARG A 56 4.19 -9.87 -1.83
N GLU A 57 3.76 -9.98 -0.58
CA GLU A 57 2.39 -10.36 -0.24
C GLU A 57 1.39 -9.34 -0.79
N GLU A 58 1.61 -8.04 -0.54
CA GLU A 58 0.75 -6.96 -1.03
C GLU A 58 0.62 -7.00 -2.57
N ASP A 59 1.73 -7.23 -3.29
CA ASP A 59 1.71 -7.36 -4.75
C ASP A 59 0.95 -8.61 -5.22
N LEU A 60 1.16 -9.77 -4.59
CA LEU A 60 0.45 -11.00 -4.94
C LEU A 60 -1.05 -10.89 -4.69
N GLU A 61 -1.44 -10.30 -3.56
CA GLU A 61 -2.84 -10.06 -3.22
C GLU A 61 -3.49 -9.13 -4.25
N ASN A 62 -2.86 -8.00 -4.57
CA ASN A 62 -3.41 -7.06 -5.54
C ASN A 62 -3.42 -7.60 -6.98
N ARG A 63 -2.48 -8.47 -7.35
CA ARG A 63 -2.53 -9.22 -8.63
C ARG A 63 -3.71 -10.16 -8.68
N SER A 64 -3.97 -10.90 -7.59
CA SER A 64 -5.12 -11.82 -7.50
C SER A 64 -6.45 -11.08 -7.58
N ARG A 65 -6.54 -9.89 -6.97
CA ARG A 65 -7.74 -9.04 -6.96
C ARG A 65 -7.92 -8.19 -8.23
N ARG A 66 -6.93 -8.15 -9.12
CA ARG A 66 -6.90 -7.20 -10.25
C ARG A 66 -8.08 -7.31 -11.21
N ASN A 67 -8.67 -8.49 -11.36
CA ASN A 67 -9.85 -8.67 -12.23
C ASN A 67 -11.18 -8.54 -11.48
N ASN A 68 -11.14 -8.21 -10.20
CA ASN A 68 -12.32 -8.10 -9.36
C ASN A 68 -12.89 -6.67 -9.36
N VAL A 69 -14.21 -6.58 -9.25
CA VAL A 69 -15.00 -5.36 -9.05
C VAL A 69 -15.89 -5.55 -7.84
N ARG A 70 -15.96 -4.52 -7.01
CA ARG A 70 -16.86 -4.43 -5.86
C ARG A 70 -18.09 -3.67 -6.28
N LEU A 71 -19.25 -4.31 -6.23
CA LEU A 71 -20.55 -3.69 -6.44
C LEU A 71 -21.21 -3.44 -5.08
N LEU A 72 -21.58 -2.18 -4.82
CA LEU A 72 -22.25 -1.74 -3.60
C LEU A 72 -23.64 -1.19 -3.91
N GLY A 73 -24.53 -1.27 -2.93
CA GLY A 73 -25.85 -0.61 -2.98
C GLY A 73 -26.98 -1.45 -3.56
N LEU A 74 -26.70 -2.66 -4.07
CA LEU A 74 -27.77 -3.57 -4.49
C LEU A 74 -28.45 -4.19 -3.25
N LYS A 75 -29.75 -3.96 -3.08
CA LYS A 75 -30.50 -4.56 -1.95
C LYS A 75 -30.47 -6.09 -2.01
N GLU A 76 -30.54 -6.71 -0.85
CA GLU A 76 -30.60 -8.18 -0.73
C GLU A 76 -31.90 -8.71 -1.37
N GLY A 77 -31.82 -9.83 -2.08
CA GLY A 77 -33.01 -10.50 -2.65
C GLY A 77 -33.47 -10.01 -4.02
N ILE A 78 -33.00 -8.85 -4.51
CA ILE A 78 -33.31 -8.37 -5.87
C ILE A 78 -32.60 -9.20 -6.95
N GLU A 79 -31.51 -9.87 -6.58
CA GLU A 79 -30.64 -10.63 -7.49
C GLU A 79 -31.35 -11.81 -8.18
N GLY A 80 -32.45 -12.30 -7.59
CA GLY A 80 -33.12 -13.52 -8.02
C GLY A 80 -32.23 -14.76 -7.84
N ASP A 81 -32.51 -15.79 -8.64
CA ASP A 81 -31.82 -17.08 -8.56
C ASP A 81 -30.42 -17.06 -9.18
N ASN A 82 -30.16 -16.14 -10.12
CA ASN A 82 -28.89 -16.08 -10.84
C ASN A 82 -28.28 -14.67 -10.81
N LEU A 83 -27.26 -14.53 -9.96
CA LEU A 83 -26.54 -13.29 -9.76
C LEU A 83 -25.82 -12.79 -11.01
N ASN A 84 -25.32 -13.68 -11.87
CA ASN A 84 -24.61 -13.28 -13.10
C ASN A 84 -25.56 -12.57 -14.06
N VAL A 85 -26.76 -13.10 -14.26
CA VAL A 85 -27.79 -12.47 -15.11
C VAL A 85 -28.24 -11.13 -14.53
N CYS A 86 -28.34 -11.02 -13.20
CA CYS A 86 -28.64 -9.75 -12.55
C CYS A 86 -27.52 -8.71 -12.81
N ILE A 87 -26.25 -9.10 -12.70
CA ILE A 87 -25.12 -8.22 -12.97
C ILE A 87 -25.14 -7.77 -14.43
N GLU A 88 -25.36 -8.67 -15.39
CA GLU A 88 -25.44 -8.31 -16.81
C GLU A 88 -26.53 -7.26 -17.08
N LYS A 89 -27.70 -7.40 -16.45
CA LYS A 89 -28.78 -6.38 -16.52
C LYS A 89 -28.37 -5.06 -15.89
N ILE A 90 -27.67 -5.08 -14.75
CA ILE A 90 -27.17 -3.85 -14.12
C ILE A 90 -26.17 -3.14 -15.04
N LEU A 91 -25.28 -3.89 -15.71
CA LEU A 91 -24.31 -3.32 -16.63
C LEU A 91 -24.99 -2.78 -17.91
N SER A 92 -25.97 -3.48 -18.46
CA SER A 92 -26.66 -3.06 -19.69
C SER A 92 -27.66 -1.94 -19.45
N GLU A 93 -28.57 -2.10 -18.49
CA GLU A 93 -29.64 -1.13 -18.21
C GLU A 93 -29.15 0.02 -17.33
N GLY A 94 -28.31 -0.27 -16.32
CA GLY A 94 -27.87 0.72 -15.34
C GLY A 94 -26.64 1.54 -15.75
N LEU A 95 -25.69 0.94 -16.48
CA LEU A 95 -24.52 1.63 -17.03
C LEU A 95 -24.62 1.92 -18.53
N HIS A 96 -25.70 1.52 -19.19
CA HIS A 96 -25.91 1.69 -20.63
C HIS A 96 -24.79 1.08 -21.49
N MET A 97 -24.23 -0.05 -21.05
CA MET A 97 -23.15 -0.74 -21.75
C MET A 97 -23.71 -1.81 -22.70
N HIS A 98 -23.10 -1.92 -23.88
CA HIS A 98 -23.33 -3.07 -24.75
C HIS A 98 -22.56 -4.28 -24.22
N ILE A 99 -23.28 -5.27 -23.70
CA ILE A 99 -22.71 -6.51 -23.16
C ILE A 99 -22.56 -7.50 -24.31
N ASP A 100 -21.32 -7.88 -24.60
CA ASP A 100 -20.94 -8.92 -25.54
C ASP A 100 -20.19 -10.06 -24.82
N ASN A 101 -19.68 -11.02 -25.59
CA ASN A 101 -18.91 -12.16 -25.08
C ASN A 101 -17.59 -11.74 -24.39
N GLU A 102 -17.20 -10.47 -24.39
CA GLU A 102 -16.02 -10.01 -23.64
C GLU A 102 -16.29 -9.92 -22.13
N PHE A 103 -17.55 -9.71 -21.72
CA PHE A 103 -17.95 -9.45 -20.34
C PHE A 103 -18.23 -10.72 -19.51
N GLU A 104 -17.64 -11.84 -19.90
CA GLU A 104 -17.76 -13.12 -19.18
C GLU A 104 -17.35 -12.97 -17.70
N ILE A 105 -18.28 -13.36 -16.83
CA ILE A 105 -18.10 -13.38 -15.37
C ILE A 105 -17.58 -14.76 -14.96
N GLU A 106 -16.36 -14.81 -14.44
CA GLU A 106 -15.76 -16.04 -13.89
C GLU A 106 -16.46 -16.43 -12.58
N ARG A 107 -16.71 -15.45 -11.71
CA ARG A 107 -17.38 -15.66 -10.43
C ARG A 107 -18.06 -14.39 -9.95
N ALA A 108 -19.28 -14.51 -9.46
CA ALA A 108 -19.95 -13.47 -8.68
C ALA A 108 -20.53 -14.03 -7.40
N HIS A 109 -20.40 -13.30 -6.30
CA HIS A 109 -20.97 -13.70 -5.00
C HIS A 109 -21.08 -12.50 -4.06
N ARG A 110 -22.04 -12.55 -3.14
CA ARG A 110 -22.09 -11.62 -1.99
C ARG A 110 -20.90 -11.87 -1.06
N SER A 111 -20.45 -10.83 -0.37
CA SER A 111 -19.47 -11.00 0.71
C SER A 111 -20.01 -11.96 1.78
N PRO A 112 -19.15 -12.81 2.35
CA PRO A 112 -19.56 -13.72 3.42
C PRO A 112 -20.07 -12.94 4.63
N GLY A 113 -21.01 -13.54 5.38
CA GLY A 113 -21.61 -12.95 6.58
C GLY A 113 -23.13 -13.08 6.60
N PHE A 114 -23.74 -12.78 7.75
CA PHE A 114 -25.19 -12.79 7.92
C PHE A 114 -25.86 -11.78 6.99
N ARG A 115 -27.07 -12.12 6.53
CA ARG A 115 -27.88 -11.18 5.77
C ARG A 115 -28.26 -10.02 6.71
N PRO A 116 -27.94 -8.76 6.34
CA PRO A 116 -28.31 -7.60 7.14
C PRO A 116 -29.83 -7.37 7.08
N ASP A 117 -30.37 -6.72 8.10
CA ASP A 117 -31.76 -6.24 8.12
C ASP A 117 -31.98 -5.14 7.08
N GLU A 118 -33.23 -4.86 6.72
CA GLU A 118 -33.58 -3.85 5.70
C GLU A 118 -33.04 -2.44 5.99
N ASN A 119 -32.84 -2.10 7.26
CA ASN A 119 -32.31 -0.80 7.71
C ASN A 119 -30.78 -0.72 7.70
N GLN A 120 -30.08 -1.83 7.49
CA GLN A 120 -28.63 -1.91 7.45
C GLN A 120 -28.12 -1.87 6.00
N PRO A 121 -26.86 -1.42 5.76
CA PRO A 121 -26.32 -1.41 4.42
C PRO A 121 -26.25 -2.83 3.84
N PRO A 122 -26.66 -3.05 2.58
CA PRO A 122 -26.63 -4.37 1.96
C PRO A 122 -25.18 -4.85 1.79
N ARG A 123 -24.99 -6.18 1.80
CA ARG A 123 -23.65 -6.75 1.60
C ARG A 123 -23.14 -6.41 0.20
N LEU A 124 -21.85 -6.17 0.08
CA LEU A 124 -21.27 -5.94 -1.23
C LEU A 124 -21.26 -7.23 -2.06
N ILE A 125 -21.21 -7.08 -3.38
CA ILE A 125 -21.02 -8.20 -4.31
C ILE A 125 -19.62 -8.10 -4.89
N MET A 126 -18.90 -9.22 -4.84
CA MET A 126 -17.60 -9.40 -5.45
C MET A 126 -17.79 -10.06 -6.82
N ILE A 127 -17.43 -9.34 -7.88
CA ILE A 127 -17.54 -9.79 -9.26
C ILE A 127 -16.13 -9.97 -9.80
N ARG A 128 -15.80 -11.15 -10.32
CA ARG A 128 -14.55 -11.42 -10.99
C ARG A 128 -14.82 -11.64 -12.48
N PHE A 129 -14.25 -10.76 -13.29
CA PHE A 129 -14.32 -10.89 -14.75
C PHE A 129 -13.20 -11.81 -15.24
N LEU A 130 -13.50 -12.58 -16.29
CA LEU A 130 -12.50 -13.42 -16.92
C LEU A 130 -11.41 -12.56 -17.60
N ARG A 131 -11.81 -11.45 -18.22
CA ARG A 131 -10.94 -10.54 -18.98
C ARG A 131 -10.74 -9.22 -18.23
N SER A 132 -9.49 -8.75 -18.15
CA SER A 132 -9.16 -7.46 -17.54
C SER A 132 -9.72 -6.27 -18.32
N THR A 133 -9.84 -6.39 -19.64
CA THR A 133 -10.39 -5.37 -20.53
C THR A 133 -11.87 -5.09 -20.25
N ALA A 134 -12.68 -6.14 -20.03
CA ALA A 134 -14.06 -6.01 -19.61
C ALA A 134 -14.17 -5.29 -18.26
N ARG A 135 -13.35 -5.69 -17.28
CA ARG A 135 -13.28 -5.04 -15.97
C ARG A 135 -12.96 -3.54 -16.08
N ASP A 136 -11.98 -3.18 -16.91
CA ASP A 136 -11.58 -1.78 -17.12
C ASP A 136 -12.68 -0.96 -17.80
N LYS A 137 -13.39 -1.52 -18.79
CA LYS A 137 -14.55 -0.88 -19.43
C LYS A 137 -15.67 -0.62 -18.42
N VAL A 138 -16.00 -1.60 -17.57
CA VAL A 138 -17.02 -1.45 -16.52
C VAL A 138 -16.65 -0.36 -15.53
N LEU A 139 -15.41 -0.36 -15.01
CA LEU A 139 -14.96 0.66 -14.07
C LEU A 139 -14.89 2.06 -14.70
N LYS A 140 -14.58 2.14 -15.99
CA LYS A 140 -14.58 3.40 -16.73
C LYS A 140 -16.01 3.94 -16.85
N ALA A 141 -16.95 3.13 -17.32
CA ALA A 141 -18.36 3.51 -17.45
C ALA A 141 -18.95 3.94 -16.09
N ALA A 142 -18.68 3.19 -15.02
CA ALA A 142 -19.12 3.54 -13.67
C ALA A 142 -18.55 4.89 -13.19
N ARG A 143 -17.30 5.21 -13.56
CA ARG A 143 -16.69 6.50 -13.22
C ARG A 143 -17.30 7.66 -14.01
N GLU A 144 -17.55 7.46 -15.30
CA GLU A 144 -18.11 8.48 -16.20
C GLU A 144 -19.57 8.78 -15.84
N ASN A 145 -20.35 7.76 -15.49
CA ASN A 145 -21.76 7.91 -15.09
C ASN A 145 -21.94 8.30 -13.61
N GLY A 146 -20.88 8.23 -12.80
CA GLY A 146 -20.96 8.46 -11.35
C GLY A 146 -21.66 7.34 -10.57
N GLY A 147 -21.80 6.16 -11.17
CA GLY A 147 -22.56 5.02 -10.65
C GLY A 147 -23.62 4.54 -11.64
N ALA A 148 -24.55 3.72 -11.16
CA ALA A 148 -25.71 3.24 -11.90
C ALA A 148 -26.96 3.34 -11.04
N VAL A 149 -28.11 3.64 -11.64
CA VAL A 149 -29.41 3.55 -10.97
C VAL A 149 -30.17 2.40 -11.60
N TRP A 150 -30.45 1.35 -10.83
CA TRP A 150 -31.15 0.16 -11.32
C TRP A 150 -32.10 -0.38 -10.25
N ASN A 151 -33.34 -0.69 -10.63
CA ASN A 151 -34.38 -1.16 -9.69
C ASN A 151 -34.51 -0.32 -8.41
N ARG A 152 -34.50 1.02 -8.56
CA ARG A 152 -34.56 1.98 -7.44
C ARG A 152 -33.41 1.85 -6.43
N CYS A 153 -32.31 1.21 -6.83
CA CYS A 153 -31.07 1.10 -6.06
C CYS A 153 -29.99 1.98 -6.70
N ASN A 154 -29.30 2.75 -5.87
CA ASN A 154 -28.11 3.48 -6.28
C ASN A 154 -26.91 2.54 -6.15
N ILE A 155 -26.40 2.11 -7.29
CA ILE A 155 -25.33 1.12 -7.40
C ILE A 155 -24.02 1.85 -7.68
N SER A 156 -22.97 1.47 -6.95
CA SER A 156 -21.61 1.96 -7.19
C SER A 156 -20.66 0.80 -7.42
N LEU A 157 -19.79 0.95 -8.43
CA LEU A 157 -18.79 -0.05 -8.78
C LEU A 157 -17.39 0.50 -8.58
N PHE A 158 -16.56 -0.24 -7.86
CA PHE A 158 -15.19 0.14 -7.54
C PHE A 158 -14.21 -1.01 -7.79
N PRO A 159 -12.93 -0.71 -8.06
CA PRO A 159 -11.90 -1.74 -8.08
C PRO A 159 -11.78 -2.41 -6.70
N ASP A 160 -11.54 -3.72 -6.70
CA ASP A 160 -11.14 -4.45 -5.50
C ASP A 160 -9.64 -4.24 -5.24
N MET A 161 -9.31 -3.74 -4.06
CA MET A 161 -7.94 -3.41 -3.66
C MET A 161 -7.70 -3.97 -2.26
N SER A 162 -6.46 -4.33 -1.95
CA SER A 162 -6.09 -4.63 -0.55
C SER A 162 -6.34 -3.41 0.35
N LYS A 163 -6.46 -3.66 1.65
CA LYS A 163 -6.74 -2.60 2.62
C LYS A 163 -5.62 -1.56 2.63
N GLU A 164 -4.38 -2.04 2.63
CA GLU A 164 -3.14 -1.28 2.64
C GLU A 164 -3.08 -0.38 1.41
N LEU A 165 -3.38 -0.93 0.23
CA LEU A 165 -3.42 -0.15 -0.99
C LEU A 165 -4.54 0.90 -0.96
N ALA A 166 -5.72 0.55 -0.45
CA ALA A 166 -6.82 1.51 -0.32
C ALA A 166 -6.45 2.67 0.62
N GLU A 167 -5.80 2.38 1.74
CA GLU A 167 -5.29 3.37 2.70
C GLU A 167 -4.20 4.25 2.08
N ARG A 168 -3.22 3.66 1.38
CA ARG A 168 -2.21 4.41 0.62
C ARG A 168 -2.84 5.31 -0.43
N ARG A 169 -3.87 4.86 -1.14
CA ARG A 169 -4.60 5.70 -2.12
C ARG A 169 -5.44 6.79 -1.47
N LYS A 170 -5.85 6.60 -0.22
CA LYS A 170 -6.61 7.57 0.57
C LYS A 170 -5.74 8.77 0.95
N THR A 171 -4.45 8.59 1.23
CA THR A 171 -3.54 9.72 1.55
C THR A 171 -3.46 10.73 0.40
N PHE A 172 -3.55 10.28 -0.85
CA PHE A 172 -3.57 11.15 -2.03
C PHE A 172 -4.91 11.84 -2.29
N THR A 173 -5.93 11.69 -1.43
CA THR A 173 -7.27 12.27 -1.69
C THR A 173 -7.24 13.78 -1.76
N THR A 174 -6.53 14.43 -0.83
CA THR A 174 -6.36 15.88 -0.80
C THR A 174 -5.66 16.38 -2.07
N ALA A 175 -4.54 15.76 -2.44
CA ALA A 175 -3.81 16.10 -3.66
C ALA A 175 -4.66 15.92 -4.93
N LYS A 176 -5.44 14.83 -5.02
CA LYS A 176 -6.36 14.59 -6.14
C LYS A 176 -7.45 15.66 -6.21
N GLN A 177 -7.99 16.10 -5.08
CA GLN A 177 -9.02 17.14 -5.06
C GLN A 177 -8.47 18.46 -5.59
N LEU A 178 -7.30 18.89 -5.11
CA LEU A 178 -6.63 20.11 -5.60
C LEU A 178 -6.35 20.07 -7.11
N LEU A 179 -5.93 18.91 -7.64
CA LEU A 179 -5.73 18.73 -9.07
C LEU A 179 -7.03 18.82 -9.87
N ARG A 180 -8.13 18.27 -9.34
CA ARG A 180 -9.47 18.39 -9.96
C ARG A 180 -9.94 19.84 -9.98
N ASP A 181 -9.78 20.56 -8.88
CA ASP A 181 -10.19 21.97 -8.76
C ASP A 181 -9.43 22.85 -9.77
N LYS A 182 -8.17 22.50 -10.06
CA LYS A 182 -7.34 23.16 -11.09
C LYS A 182 -7.53 22.60 -12.51
N ASN A 183 -8.44 21.65 -12.70
CA ASN A 183 -8.71 20.97 -13.97
C ASN A 183 -7.46 20.34 -14.61
N VAL A 184 -6.54 19.84 -13.77
CA VAL A 184 -5.33 19.15 -14.20
C VAL A 184 -5.62 17.67 -14.34
N ARG A 185 -5.26 17.09 -15.49
CA ARG A 185 -5.39 15.64 -15.73
C ARG A 185 -4.32 14.89 -14.97
N PHE A 186 -4.72 13.87 -14.21
CA PHE A 186 -3.81 13.00 -13.46
C PHE A 186 -4.27 11.54 -13.50
N GLN A 187 -3.33 10.64 -13.27
CA GLN A 187 -3.59 9.22 -13.10
C GLN A 187 -2.79 8.72 -11.89
N LEU A 188 -3.44 7.96 -11.02
CA LEU A 188 -2.78 7.34 -9.88
C LEU A 188 -2.42 5.90 -10.25
N VAL A 189 -1.12 5.62 -10.38
CA VAL A 189 -0.62 4.30 -10.76
C VAL A 189 -0.12 3.55 -9.52
N LEU A 190 -0.36 2.24 -9.50
CA LEU A 190 0.00 1.36 -8.39
C LEU A 190 1.52 1.15 -8.30
N ASP A 191 2.16 0.97 -9.45
CA ASP A 191 3.59 0.72 -9.58
C ASP A 191 4.16 1.61 -10.69
N GLY A 192 4.90 2.65 -10.29
CA GLY A 192 5.51 3.60 -11.21
C GLY A 192 6.61 2.98 -12.10
N ILE A 193 7.15 1.82 -11.72
CA ILE A 193 8.14 1.09 -12.53
C ILE A 193 7.47 0.39 -13.70
N LEU A 194 6.24 -0.08 -13.50
CA LEU A 194 5.44 -0.75 -14.54
C LEU A 194 4.62 0.23 -15.37
N ASP A 195 4.57 1.51 -14.99
CA ASP A 195 3.86 2.52 -15.75
C ASP A 195 4.59 2.84 -17.05
N LYS A 196 4.00 2.41 -18.17
CA LYS A 196 4.45 2.75 -19.52
C LYS A 196 3.67 3.92 -20.10
N SER A 197 2.79 4.55 -19.33
CA SER A 197 2.04 5.72 -19.79
C SER A 197 3.01 6.86 -20.11
N LYS A 198 3.00 7.30 -21.37
CA LYS A 198 3.77 8.48 -21.80
C LYS A 198 2.84 9.68 -21.69
N TYR A 199 3.22 10.67 -20.90
CA TYR A 199 2.57 11.98 -20.94
C TYR A 199 2.78 12.57 -22.34
N SER A 200 1.71 12.65 -23.14
CA SER A 200 1.76 13.10 -24.54
C SER A 200 1.39 14.58 -24.72
N GLY A 201 1.17 15.32 -23.64
CA GLY A 201 0.80 16.74 -23.68
C GLY A 201 2.01 17.68 -23.55
N ILE A 202 1.84 18.93 -24.00
CA ILE A 202 2.70 20.04 -23.57
C ILE A 202 2.18 20.48 -22.20
N ALA A 203 3.01 20.38 -21.15
CA ALA A 203 2.62 20.80 -19.80
C ALA A 203 2.21 22.26 -19.79
N THR A 204 0.96 22.53 -19.45
CA THR A 204 0.40 23.89 -19.45
C THR A 204 0.93 24.70 -18.25
N PRO A 205 0.90 26.04 -18.30
CA PRO A 205 1.25 26.87 -17.15
C PRO A 205 0.41 26.55 -15.90
N LYS A 206 -0.85 26.13 -16.08
CA LYS A 206 -1.73 25.67 -14.99
C LYS A 206 -1.26 24.37 -14.36
N ASP A 207 -0.82 23.41 -15.17
CA ASP A 207 -0.26 22.14 -14.68
C ASP A 207 0.97 22.40 -13.81
N ARG A 208 1.86 23.31 -14.24
CA ARG A 208 3.05 23.71 -13.48
C ARG A 208 2.72 24.38 -12.15
N ALA A 209 1.74 25.29 -12.13
CA ALA A 209 1.31 25.95 -10.90
C ALA A 209 0.58 25.01 -9.92
N ALA A 210 -0.14 24.01 -10.42
CA ALA A 210 -0.74 22.97 -9.59
C ALA A 210 0.32 22.07 -8.96
N ILE A 211 1.32 21.70 -9.75
CA ILE A 211 2.48 20.92 -9.33
C ILE A 211 3.25 21.62 -8.21
N HIS A 212 3.58 22.91 -8.35
CA HIS A 212 4.30 23.69 -7.32
C HIS A 212 3.54 23.73 -5.97
N MET A 213 2.23 23.98 -6.01
CA MET A 213 1.38 23.97 -4.81
C MET A 213 1.36 22.58 -4.14
N LEU A 214 1.33 21.49 -4.91
CA LEU A 214 1.36 20.14 -4.33
C LEU A 214 2.69 19.83 -3.63
N MET A 215 3.80 20.41 -4.09
CA MET A 215 5.11 20.30 -3.43
C MET A 215 5.12 21.03 -2.09
N GLU A 216 4.56 22.24 -2.04
CA GLU A 216 4.50 23.09 -0.84
C GLU A 216 3.51 22.54 0.21
N ASP A 217 2.30 22.16 -0.20
CA ASP A 217 1.23 21.79 0.72
C ASP A 217 1.27 20.33 1.19
N ASN A 218 1.89 19.42 0.42
CA ASN A 218 1.85 17.97 0.68
C ASN A 218 3.21 17.29 0.78
N GLY A 219 4.33 18.05 0.77
CA GLY A 219 5.68 17.50 0.91
C GLY A 219 6.07 16.51 -0.21
N LEU A 220 5.46 16.64 -1.40
CA LEU A 220 5.74 15.81 -2.56
C LEU A 220 7.07 16.26 -3.20
N ILE A 221 8.19 15.78 -2.66
CA ILE A 221 9.56 16.22 -3.00
C ILE A 221 9.94 15.97 -4.48
N ASP A 222 9.32 15.01 -5.18
CA ASP A 222 9.88 14.43 -6.42
C ASP A 222 9.02 14.62 -7.70
N VAL A 223 8.44 15.80 -7.86
CA VAL A 223 7.88 16.29 -9.15
C VAL A 223 8.93 16.34 -10.28
N TRP A 224 10.21 16.35 -9.92
CA TRP A 224 11.35 16.84 -10.69
C TRP A 224 11.60 16.12 -12.04
N ARG A 225 11.20 14.86 -12.16
CA ARG A 225 11.38 14.07 -13.40
C ARG A 225 10.33 14.33 -14.48
N LEU A 226 9.17 14.88 -14.13
CA LEU A 226 8.15 15.29 -15.12
C LEU A 226 8.60 16.49 -15.96
N VAL A 227 9.61 17.24 -15.50
CA VAL A 227 10.12 18.45 -16.16
C VAL A 227 11.50 18.25 -16.81
N ASN A 228 12.29 17.23 -16.40
CA ASN A 228 13.67 17.02 -16.86
C ASN A 228 13.89 15.65 -17.56
N PRO A 229 13.45 15.47 -18.82
CA PRO A 229 13.38 14.17 -19.49
C PRO A 229 14.70 13.61 -20.09
N ARG A 230 15.87 14.27 -19.94
CA ARG A 230 17.12 13.82 -20.60
C ARG A 230 18.38 13.73 -19.73
N ASN A 231 18.34 14.08 -18.45
CA ASN A 231 19.50 13.97 -17.56
C ASN A 231 19.52 12.60 -16.86
N ARG A 232 20.65 11.88 -16.96
CA ARG A 232 20.85 10.56 -16.34
C ARG A 232 21.39 10.70 -14.91
N GLU A 233 20.72 9.97 -14.01
CA GLU A 233 21.15 9.44 -12.70
C GLU A 233 21.56 10.42 -11.58
N TYR A 234 20.96 10.31 -10.39
CA TYR A 234 21.45 9.53 -9.25
C TYR A 234 20.34 9.37 -8.18
N THR A 235 20.54 8.37 -7.34
CA THR A 235 19.64 7.67 -6.41
C THR A 235 19.18 8.51 -5.21
N PHE A 236 18.05 8.11 -4.62
CA PHE A 236 17.59 8.58 -3.31
C PHE A 236 18.60 8.26 -2.19
N TYR A 237 18.86 9.28 -1.36
CA TYR A 237 19.50 9.34 -0.03
C TYR A 237 20.85 8.65 0.23
N SER A 238 21.88 9.47 0.46
CA SER A 238 22.80 9.28 1.59
C SER A 238 23.38 10.62 2.06
N HIS A 239 23.64 10.73 3.36
CA HIS A 239 24.40 11.85 3.94
C HIS A 239 25.85 11.78 3.47
N CYS A 240 26.46 12.92 3.14
CA CYS A 240 27.91 13.00 2.99
C CYS A 240 28.59 12.74 4.34
N HIS A 241 29.33 11.64 4.44
CA HIS A 241 30.45 11.55 5.38
C HIS A 241 31.55 12.51 4.91
N LYS A 242 32.14 13.24 5.86
CA LYS A 242 33.38 13.99 5.64
C LYS A 242 34.55 13.02 5.61
N SER A 243 35.26 12.97 4.48
CA SER A 243 36.70 12.75 4.37
C SER A 243 37.18 13.39 3.08
#